data_AF-A0A015L007-F1
#
_entry.id   AF-A0A015L007-F1
#
_cell.length_a   1.000
_cell.length_b   1.000
_cell.length_c   1.000
_cell.angle_alpha   90.00
_cell.angle_beta   90.00
_cell.angle_gamma   90.00
#
_symmetry.space_group_name_H-M   'P 1'
#
loop_
_entity.id
_entity.type
_entity.pdbx_description
1 polymer ?
#
loop_
_entity_poly.entity_id
_entity_poly.type
_entity_poly.pdbx_seq_one_letter_code
_entity_poly.pdbx_strand_id
1 'polypeptide(L)'
;MTDHIEDSFIKKKNRGGRPPNSIWKDINKGEAVGSGKFAASCKYCKNTWSRGEVSKLEEHLSNHCSDAPAAVVRRYMTKVMERQDKSKSSKKRKYSEGQSNMDDYHDSTELNEQRCTRINRALVKFFIACRIAFRVVEHLFFINFIKKLNAGYNTPTREVLVNQLLERELAQVNFKVNSELEKKMNLTLGLLN
;
A
#
# COMPACT_ATOMS: atom_id res chain seq x y z
N MET A 1 -7.65 -75.08 -24.74
CA MET A 1 -7.74 -74.47 -23.40
C MET A 1 -7.01 -73.15 -23.50
N THR A 2 -7.75 -72.09 -23.81
CA THR A 2 -7.24 -70.74 -24.02
C THR A 2 -7.69 -69.89 -22.84
N ASP A 3 -6.72 -69.46 -22.05
CA ASP A 3 -6.94 -68.62 -20.87
C ASP A 3 -7.33 -67.19 -21.26
N HIS A 4 -8.36 -66.68 -20.60
CA HIS A 4 -8.81 -65.30 -20.65
C HIS A 4 -7.86 -64.42 -19.83
N ILE A 5 -7.29 -63.39 -20.45
CA ILE A 5 -6.67 -62.26 -19.74
C ILE A 5 -7.60 -61.06 -19.91
N GLU A 6 -8.23 -60.67 -18.81
CA GLU A 6 -9.06 -59.47 -18.67
C GLU A 6 -8.19 -58.21 -18.71
N ASP A 7 -8.39 -57.37 -19.71
CA ASP A 7 -7.65 -56.12 -19.90
C ASP A 7 -8.29 -55.01 -19.03
N SER A 8 -7.57 -54.60 -17.98
CA SER A 8 -8.07 -53.61 -17.02
C SER A 8 -7.87 -52.18 -17.51
N PHE A 9 -8.98 -51.50 -17.82
CA PHE A 9 -8.99 -50.07 -18.15
C PHE A 9 -8.55 -49.21 -16.95
N ILE A 10 -7.32 -48.69 -16.99
CA ILE A 10 -6.83 -47.70 -16.02
C ILE A 10 -7.54 -46.36 -16.28
N LYS A 11 -8.60 -46.07 -15.52
CA LYS A 11 -9.25 -44.74 -15.45
C LYS A 11 -8.27 -43.71 -14.88
N LYS A 12 -7.90 -42.70 -15.69
CA LYS A 12 -7.19 -41.49 -15.21
C LYS A 12 -8.08 -40.75 -14.20
N LYS A 13 -7.60 -40.62 -12.96
CA LYS A 13 -8.25 -39.84 -11.89
C LYS A 13 -8.29 -38.37 -12.27
N ASN A 14 -9.48 -37.77 -12.23
CA ASN A 14 -9.67 -36.32 -12.32
C ASN A 14 -8.97 -35.65 -11.13
N ARG A 15 -7.90 -34.89 -11.41
CA ARG A 15 -7.26 -34.02 -10.41
C ARG A 15 -8.21 -32.86 -10.13
N GLY A 16 -9.09 -33.03 -9.14
CA GLY A 16 -9.95 -31.97 -8.63
C GLY A 16 -9.09 -30.81 -8.14
N GLY A 17 -9.08 -29.70 -8.88
CA GLY A 17 -8.38 -28.48 -8.55
C GLY A 17 -9.32 -27.27 -8.65
N ARG A 18 -8.97 -26.19 -7.95
CA ARG A 18 -9.67 -24.90 -8.08
C ARG A 18 -9.66 -24.46 -9.55
N PRO A 19 -10.80 -24.05 -10.13
CA PRO A 19 -10.84 -23.63 -11.52
C PRO A 19 -9.83 -22.50 -11.77
N PRO A 20 -9.16 -22.49 -12.94
CA PRO A 20 -8.19 -21.46 -13.27
C PRO A 20 -8.87 -20.09 -13.25
N ASN A 21 -8.15 -19.09 -12.73
CA ASN A 21 -8.68 -17.74 -12.62
C ASN A 21 -9.08 -17.21 -14.01
N SER A 22 -10.26 -16.60 -14.10
CA SER A 22 -10.81 -15.96 -15.30
C SER A 22 -9.86 -15.00 -16.02
N ILE A 23 -8.83 -14.45 -15.35
CA ILE A 23 -7.78 -13.59 -15.94
C ILE A 23 -7.08 -14.23 -17.15
N TRP A 24 -6.91 -15.55 -17.16
CA TRP A 24 -6.24 -16.26 -18.27
C TRP A 24 -7.04 -16.29 -19.58
N LYS A 25 -8.29 -15.80 -19.56
CA LYS A 25 -9.04 -15.53 -20.81
C LYS A 25 -8.44 -14.36 -21.59
N ASP A 26 -7.84 -13.40 -20.90
CA ASP A 26 -7.36 -12.13 -21.46
C ASP A 26 -5.83 -11.98 -21.34
N ILE A 27 -5.16 -12.96 -20.72
CA ILE A 27 -3.71 -13.05 -20.56
C ILE A 27 -3.21 -14.39 -21.11
N ASN A 28 -2.12 -14.35 -21.86
CA ASN A 28 -1.41 -15.55 -22.28
C ASN A 28 -0.58 -16.09 -21.13
N LYS A 29 -0.76 -17.39 -20.84
CA LYS A 29 0.00 -18.11 -19.83
C LYS A 29 1.28 -18.63 -20.46
N GLY A 30 2.42 -18.15 -19.96
CA GLY A 30 3.75 -18.59 -20.38
C GLY A 30 4.27 -19.76 -19.55
N GLU A 31 5.58 -19.95 -19.61
CA GLU A 31 6.29 -21.05 -18.96
C GLU A 31 6.12 -21.06 -17.44
N ALA A 32 6.23 -22.26 -16.86
CA ALA A 32 6.23 -22.41 -15.41
C ALA A 32 7.56 -21.89 -14.83
N VAL A 33 7.47 -20.89 -13.95
CA VAL A 33 8.64 -20.27 -13.30
C VAL A 33 8.78 -20.71 -11.83
N GLY A 34 8.00 -21.72 -11.42
CA GLY A 34 7.98 -22.28 -10.08
C GLY A 34 6.63 -22.92 -9.74
N SER A 35 6.52 -23.51 -8.54
CA SER A 35 5.29 -24.17 -8.10
C SER A 35 4.08 -23.23 -8.17
N GLY A 36 3.15 -23.55 -9.07
CA GLY A 36 1.92 -22.78 -9.30
C GLY A 36 2.10 -21.38 -9.89
N LYS A 37 3.30 -21.02 -10.37
CA LYS A 37 3.63 -19.69 -10.90
C LYS A 37 4.05 -19.80 -12.35
N PHE A 38 3.59 -18.85 -13.17
CA PHE A 38 3.80 -18.87 -14.61
C PHE A 38 4.23 -17.49 -15.07
N ALA A 39 5.06 -17.43 -16.11
CA ALA A 39 5.22 -16.22 -16.89
C ALA A 39 3.88 -15.84 -17.54
N ALA A 40 3.73 -14.58 -17.93
CA ALA A 40 2.50 -14.09 -18.55
C ALA A 40 2.81 -13.05 -19.62
N SER A 41 1.95 -12.96 -20.64
CA SER A 41 1.95 -11.85 -21.59
C SER A 41 0.54 -11.37 -21.87
N CYS A 42 0.39 -10.08 -22.13
CA CYS A 42 -0.91 -9.51 -22.46
C CYS A 42 -1.36 -10.03 -23.83
N LYS A 43 -2.66 -10.28 -24.01
CA LYS A 43 -3.19 -10.68 -25.32
C LYS A 43 -3.36 -9.51 -26.29
N TYR A 44 -3.41 -8.29 -25.78
CA TYR A 44 -3.76 -7.11 -26.55
C TYR A 44 -2.55 -6.22 -26.86
N CYS A 45 -1.63 -6.08 -25.90
CA CYS A 45 -0.41 -5.28 -26.06
C CYS A 45 0.86 -6.11 -25.84
N LYS A 46 2.03 -5.46 -25.96
CA LYS A 46 3.34 -6.11 -25.88
C LYS A 46 3.87 -6.34 -24.46
N ASN A 47 3.09 -6.03 -23.42
CA ASN A 47 3.54 -6.19 -22.03
C ASN A 47 3.69 -7.67 -21.64
N THR A 48 4.79 -7.97 -20.95
CA THR A 48 5.13 -9.31 -20.46
C THR A 48 5.59 -9.27 -19.00
N TRP A 49 5.39 -10.37 -18.28
CA TRP A 49 5.80 -10.54 -16.89
C TRP A 49 6.54 -11.86 -16.73
N SER A 50 7.72 -11.83 -16.10
CA SER A 50 8.43 -13.04 -15.68
C SER A 50 7.63 -13.87 -14.68
N ARG A 51 6.73 -13.22 -13.92
CA ARG A 51 5.80 -13.86 -13.00
C ARG A 51 4.41 -13.20 -13.07
N GLY A 52 3.43 -13.95 -13.57
CA GLY A 52 2.03 -13.57 -13.75
C GLY A 52 1.26 -13.49 -12.43
N GLU A 53 1.52 -12.44 -11.66
CA GLU A 53 0.75 -12.12 -10.46
C GLU A 53 -0.62 -11.55 -10.84
N VAL A 54 -1.69 -12.26 -10.47
CA VAL A 54 -3.07 -11.93 -10.86
C VAL A 54 -3.42 -10.45 -10.62
N SER A 55 -3.09 -9.88 -9.46
CA SER A 55 -3.41 -8.48 -9.15
C SER A 55 -2.82 -7.50 -10.17
N LYS A 56 -1.54 -7.69 -10.52
CA LYS A 56 -0.82 -6.86 -11.50
C LYS A 56 -1.36 -7.03 -12.92
N LEU A 57 -1.73 -8.26 -13.27
CA LEU A 57 -2.35 -8.56 -14.57
C LEU A 57 -3.71 -7.86 -14.70
N GLU A 58 -4.53 -7.91 -13.66
CA GLU A 58 -5.83 -7.24 -13.61
C GLU A 58 -5.69 -5.70 -13.62
N GLU A 59 -4.72 -5.14 -12.87
CA GLU A 59 -4.42 -3.69 -12.86
C GLU A 59 -3.92 -3.20 -14.23
N HIS A 60 -3.10 -3.99 -14.92
CA HIS A 60 -2.69 -3.69 -16.27
C HIS A 60 -3.89 -3.62 -17.22
N LEU A 61 -4.75 -4.64 -17.22
CA LEU A 61 -5.94 -4.67 -18.07
C LEU A 61 -6.96 -3.60 -17.72
N SER A 62 -7.02 -3.14 -16.47
CA SER A 62 -7.97 -2.09 -16.07
C SER A 62 -7.45 -0.68 -16.36
N ASN A 63 -6.15 -0.42 -16.23
CA ASN A 63 -5.62 0.95 -16.16
C ASN A 63 -4.55 1.30 -17.21
N HIS A 64 -3.87 0.30 -17.78
CA HIS A 64 -2.62 0.54 -18.53
C HIS A 64 -2.60 -0.05 -19.94
N CYS A 65 -3.48 -0.99 -20.25
CA CYS A 65 -3.53 -1.61 -21.57
C CYS A 65 -4.29 -0.73 -22.56
N SER A 66 -3.58 -0.05 -23.47
CA SER A 66 -4.16 0.79 -24.52
C SER A 66 -4.98 0.01 -25.55
N ASP A 67 -4.57 -1.23 -25.80
CA ASP A 67 -5.07 -2.03 -26.93
C ASP A 67 -6.20 -3.00 -26.50
N ALA A 68 -6.50 -3.07 -25.21
CA ALA A 68 -7.55 -3.94 -24.69
C ALA A 68 -8.95 -3.42 -25.07
N PRO A 69 -9.88 -4.29 -25.50
CA PRO A 69 -11.25 -3.89 -25.77
C PRO A 69 -11.92 -3.26 -24.54
N ALA A 70 -12.73 -2.23 -24.73
CA ALA A 70 -13.38 -1.49 -23.63
C ALA A 70 -14.19 -2.37 -22.67
N ALA A 71 -14.78 -3.47 -23.15
CA ALA A 71 -15.50 -4.43 -22.32
C ALA A 71 -14.58 -5.23 -21.39
N VAL A 72 -13.35 -5.50 -21.83
CA VAL A 72 -12.29 -6.15 -21.03
C VAL A 72 -11.83 -5.19 -19.95
N VAL A 73 -11.50 -3.94 -20.33
CA VAL A 73 -11.07 -2.90 -19.41
C VAL A 73 -12.11 -2.68 -18.30
N ARG A 74 -13.38 -2.44 -18.67
CA ARG A 74 -14.48 -2.28 -17.69
C ARG A 74 -14.61 -3.47 -16.73
N ARG A 75 -14.53 -4.69 -17.25
CA ARG A 75 -14.62 -5.91 -16.43
C ARG A 75 -13.52 -5.96 -15.37
N TYR A 76 -12.30 -5.59 -15.71
CA TYR A 76 -11.19 -5.59 -14.76
C TYR A 76 -11.18 -4.37 -13.84
N MET A 77 -11.66 -3.21 -14.29
CA MET A 77 -11.92 -2.07 -13.40
C MET A 77 -12.86 -2.47 -12.26
N THR A 78 -14.00 -3.11 -12.55
CA THR A 78 -14.93 -3.59 -11.51
C THR A 78 -14.26 -4.55 -10.54
N LYS A 79 -13.46 -5.50 -11.03
CA LYS A 79 -12.75 -6.46 -10.17
C LYS A 79 -11.72 -5.80 -9.25
N VAL A 80 -11.01 -4.77 -9.74
CA VAL A 80 -10.05 -4.00 -8.92
C VAL A 80 -10.79 -3.24 -7.82
N MET A 81 -11.94 -2.62 -8.13
CA MET A 81 -12.76 -1.93 -7.15
C MET A 81 -13.33 -2.87 -6.08
N GLU A 82 -13.93 -4.00 -6.48
CA GLU A 82 -14.49 -4.99 -5.54
C GLU A 82 -13.45 -5.57 -4.56
N ARG A 83 -12.16 -5.62 -4.94
CA ARG A 83 -11.09 -6.08 -4.04
C ARG A 83 -10.90 -5.14 -2.86
N GLN A 84 -11.04 -3.83 -3.06
CA GLN A 84 -10.94 -2.86 -1.97
C GLN A 84 -12.11 -2.99 -1.00
N ASP A 85 -13.33 -3.22 -1.49
CA ASP A 85 -14.54 -3.35 -0.66
C ASP A 85 -14.61 -4.66 0.14
N LYS A 86 -14.03 -5.76 -0.37
CA LYS A 86 -14.00 -7.06 0.34
C LYS A 86 -13.19 -7.03 1.64
N SER A 87 -12.36 -6.01 1.88
CA SER A 87 -11.75 -5.75 3.19
C SER A 87 -12.80 -5.42 4.28
N LYS A 88 -13.98 -4.91 3.89
CA LYS A 88 -15.11 -4.61 4.79
C LYS A 88 -16.12 -5.76 4.90
N SER A 89 -16.10 -6.71 3.98
CA SER A 89 -16.97 -7.90 4.03
C SER A 89 -16.20 -9.07 4.63
N SER A 90 -16.04 -9.04 5.96
CA SER A 90 -15.65 -10.24 6.69
C SER A 90 -16.67 -11.34 6.41
N LYS A 91 -16.23 -12.34 5.65
CA LYS A 91 -16.86 -13.66 5.55
C LYS A 91 -17.25 -14.08 6.95
N LYS A 92 -18.56 -14.21 7.25
CA LYS A 92 -19.10 -14.65 8.56
C LYS A 92 -18.26 -15.82 9.10
N ARG A 93 -17.28 -15.53 9.96
CA ARG A 93 -16.76 -16.48 10.93
C ARG A 93 -17.51 -16.17 12.22
N LYS A 94 -17.95 -17.22 12.92
CA LYS A 94 -18.62 -17.09 14.23
C LYS A 94 -17.77 -16.17 15.11
N TYR A 95 -18.27 -14.97 15.38
CA TYR A 95 -17.71 -14.09 16.39
C TYR A 95 -17.97 -14.74 17.76
N SER A 96 -16.92 -14.92 18.56
CA SER A 96 -17.09 -15.03 20.01
C SER A 96 -17.41 -13.63 20.53
N GLU A 97 -18.55 -13.46 21.19
CA GLU A 97 -18.92 -12.23 21.90
C GLU A 97 -17.79 -11.87 22.89
N GLY A 98 -16.97 -10.86 22.56
CA GLY A 98 -15.87 -10.43 23.42
C GLY A 98 -14.64 -9.86 22.72
N GLN A 99 -14.50 -9.99 21.39
CA GLN A 99 -13.42 -9.31 20.65
C GLN A 99 -13.98 -8.06 19.95
N SER A 100 -13.64 -6.88 20.48
CA SER A 100 -13.75 -5.63 19.75
C SER A 100 -12.79 -5.62 18.56
N ASN A 101 -13.12 -4.90 17.48
CA ASN A 101 -12.18 -4.70 16.39
C ASN A 101 -10.98 -3.88 16.93
N MET A 102 -9.78 -4.10 16.38
CA MET A 102 -8.59 -3.32 16.76
C MET A 102 -8.80 -1.81 16.58
N ASP A 103 -9.69 -1.44 15.66
CA ASP A 103 -10.11 -0.05 15.40
C ASP A 103 -10.82 0.58 16.61
N ASP A 104 -11.55 -0.20 17.42
CA ASP A 104 -12.31 0.29 18.58
C ASP A 104 -11.38 0.73 19.74
N TYR A 105 -10.10 0.32 19.74
CA TYR A 105 -9.14 0.69 20.78
C TYR A 105 -8.48 2.06 20.54
N HIS A 106 -8.67 2.65 19.36
CA HIS A 106 -8.06 3.93 18.99
C HIS A 106 -8.98 5.16 19.14
N ASP A 107 -10.25 4.94 19.46
CA ASP A 107 -11.26 5.99 19.67
C ASP A 107 -11.29 6.55 21.10
N SER A 108 -10.12 6.68 21.75
CA SER A 108 -10.03 7.69 22.82
C SER A 108 -10.14 9.05 22.14
N THR A 109 -11.33 9.64 22.23
CA THR A 109 -11.74 10.90 21.57
C THR A 109 -10.84 12.08 21.93
N GLU A 110 -10.11 12.01 23.05
CA GLU A 110 -9.17 13.02 23.49
C GLU A 110 -7.72 12.60 23.26
N LEU A 111 -7.06 13.31 22.34
CA LEU A 111 -5.64 13.15 22.11
C LEU A 111 -4.86 14.01 23.11
N ASN A 112 -4.17 13.36 24.06
CA ASN A 112 -3.40 14.09 25.05
C ASN A 112 -2.32 15.00 24.43
N GLU A 113 -1.96 16.07 25.13
CA GLU A 113 -1.07 17.11 24.64
C GLU A 113 0.34 16.59 24.29
N GLN A 114 0.86 15.64 25.06
CA GLN A 114 2.16 15.03 24.80
C GLN A 114 2.18 14.28 23.47
N ARG A 115 1.12 13.53 23.17
CA ARG A 115 0.94 12.84 21.89
C ARG A 115 0.75 13.85 20.77
N CYS A 116 -0.02 14.91 20.97
CA CYS A 116 -0.17 16.01 20.00
C CYS A 116 1.19 16.61 19.62
N THR A 117 2.01 16.92 20.63
CA THR A 117 3.35 17.47 20.45
C THR A 117 4.25 16.52 19.65
N ARG A 118 4.20 15.21 19.94
CA ARG A 118 4.96 14.21 19.18
C ARG A 118 4.51 14.12 17.73
N ILE A 119 3.21 14.19 17.46
CA ILE A 119 2.66 14.20 16.10
C ILE A 119 3.07 15.48 15.37
N ASN A 120 2.91 16.65 15.98
CA ASN A 120 3.33 17.94 15.42
C ASN A 120 4.82 17.93 15.03
N ARG A 121 5.67 17.37 15.89
CA ARG A 121 7.10 17.23 15.62
C ARG A 121 7.39 16.32 14.43
N ALA A 122 6.70 15.18 14.33
CA ALA A 122 6.84 14.29 13.18
C ALA A 122 6.33 14.95 11.89
N LEU A 123 5.21 15.66 11.97
CA LEU A 123 4.59 16.39 10.87
C LEU A 123 5.53 17.43 10.28
N VAL A 124 6.09 18.31 11.10
CA VAL A 124 7.04 19.36 10.65
C VAL A 124 8.26 18.74 9.96
N LYS A 125 8.84 17.70 10.55
CA LYS A 125 9.99 16.99 9.98
C LYS A 125 9.65 16.39 8.62
N PHE A 126 8.47 15.81 8.47
CA PHE A 126 7.99 15.28 7.20
C PHE A 126 7.87 16.39 6.14
N PHE A 127 7.27 17.52 6.48
CA PHE A 127 7.14 18.65 5.55
C PHE A 127 8.49 19.18 5.09
N ILE A 128 9.47 19.33 5.99
CA ILE A 128 10.82 19.81 5.65
C ILE A 128 11.59 18.78 4.83
N ALA A 129 11.66 17.54 5.30
CA ALA A 129 12.46 16.49 4.67
C ALA A 129 11.98 16.17 3.25
N CYS A 130 10.66 16.22 3.03
CA CYS A 130 10.05 15.97 1.72
C CYS A 130 9.82 17.26 0.91
N ARG A 131 10.24 18.43 1.40
CA ARG A 131 10.05 19.76 0.76
C ARG A 131 8.59 20.01 0.35
N ILE A 132 7.66 19.64 1.22
CA ILE A 132 6.23 19.81 0.98
C ILE A 132 5.86 21.27 1.24
N ALA A 133 5.11 21.88 0.32
CA ALA A 133 4.60 23.23 0.50
C ALA A 133 3.73 23.31 1.77
N PHE A 134 4.01 24.24 2.67
CA PHE A 134 3.30 24.35 3.97
C PHE A 134 1.80 24.58 3.83
N ARG A 135 1.32 25.13 2.70
CA ARG A 135 -0.11 25.24 2.39
C ARG A 135 -0.84 23.90 2.40
N VAL A 136 -0.14 22.78 2.20
CA VAL A 136 -0.72 21.43 2.20
C VAL A 136 -1.28 21.05 3.57
N VAL A 137 -0.74 21.59 4.68
CA VAL A 137 -1.20 21.22 6.04
C VAL A 137 -2.67 21.60 6.30
N GLU A 138 -3.16 22.62 5.61
CA GLU A 138 -4.55 23.10 5.67
C GLU A 138 -5.40 22.58 4.49
N HIS A 139 -4.81 21.83 3.57
CA HIS A 139 -5.51 21.37 2.39
C HIS A 139 -6.52 20.27 2.77
N LEU A 140 -7.76 20.36 2.24
CA LEU A 140 -8.86 19.48 2.64
C LEU A 140 -8.53 17.97 2.50
N PHE A 141 -7.88 17.55 1.40
CA PHE A 141 -7.45 16.15 1.25
C PHE A 141 -6.43 15.71 2.30
N PHE A 142 -5.53 16.60 2.73
CA PHE A 142 -4.55 16.28 3.76
C PHE A 142 -5.21 16.20 5.13
N ILE A 143 -6.08 17.15 5.48
CA ILE A 143 -6.88 17.12 6.71
C ILE A 143 -7.69 15.83 6.77
N ASN A 144 -8.40 15.48 5.69
CA ASN A 144 -9.20 14.26 5.61
C ASN A 144 -8.34 13.00 5.79
N PHE A 145 -7.18 12.95 5.15
CA PHE A 145 -6.22 11.85 5.33
C PHE A 145 -5.79 11.71 6.79
N ILE A 146 -5.41 12.81 7.42
CA ILE A 146 -5.01 12.84 8.84
C ILE A 146 -6.16 12.43 9.76
N LYS A 147 -7.38 12.91 9.51
CA LYS A 147 -8.58 12.51 10.27
C LYS A 147 -8.92 11.03 10.14
N LYS A 148 -8.61 10.40 8.99
CA LYS A 148 -8.75 8.94 8.83
C LYS A 148 -7.69 8.15 9.58
N LEU A 149 -6.50 8.73 9.81
CA LEU A 149 -5.46 8.11 10.64
C LEU A 149 -5.70 8.34 12.13
N ASN A 150 -6.22 9.51 12.51
CA ASN A 150 -6.52 9.88 13.88
C ASN A 150 -7.59 10.98 13.92
N ALA A 151 -8.81 10.62 14.33
CA ALA A 151 -9.94 11.55 14.35
C ALA A 151 -9.77 12.70 15.38
N GLY A 152 -9.14 12.42 16.51
CA GLY A 152 -8.92 13.36 17.62
C GLY A 152 -7.80 14.38 17.37
N TYR A 153 -6.92 14.15 16.39
CA TYR A 153 -5.86 15.10 16.06
C TYR A 153 -6.36 16.18 15.09
N ASN A 154 -6.07 17.44 15.42
CA ASN A 154 -6.29 18.58 14.55
C ASN A 154 -4.95 19.03 13.97
N THR A 155 -4.88 19.14 12.64
CA THR A 155 -3.70 19.67 11.97
C THR A 155 -3.49 21.13 12.37
N PRO A 156 -2.24 21.57 12.58
CA PRO A 156 -1.94 22.97 12.84
C PRO A 156 -2.28 23.82 11.62
N THR A 157 -2.49 25.11 11.83
CA THR A 157 -2.52 26.07 10.72
C THR A 157 -1.14 26.18 10.09
N ARG A 158 -1.08 26.68 8.86
CA ARG A 158 0.18 26.98 8.18
C ARG A 158 1.05 27.92 9.01
N GLU A 159 0.42 28.92 9.63
CA GLU A 159 1.11 29.90 10.46
C GLU A 159 1.72 29.27 11.70
N VAL A 160 0.97 28.41 12.41
CA VAL A 160 1.50 27.67 13.57
C VAL A 160 2.62 26.72 13.14
N LEU A 161 2.47 26.05 12.00
CA LEU A 161 3.48 25.14 11.47
C LEU A 161 4.81 25.86 11.21
N VAL A 162 4.77 27.03 10.56
CA VAL A 162 5.97 27.78 10.15
C VAL A 162 6.54 28.61 11.30
N ASN A 163 5.71 29.39 11.98
CA ASN A 163 6.20 30.41 12.92
C ASN A 163 6.46 29.86 14.32
N GLN A 164 5.98 28.66 14.64
CA GLN A 164 6.16 28.07 15.96
C GLN A 164 6.83 26.71 15.89
N LEU A 165 6.23 25.75 15.17
CA LEU A 165 6.69 24.38 15.22
C LEU A 165 8.03 24.19 14.47
N LEU A 166 8.17 24.82 13.30
CA LEU A 166 9.43 24.85 12.55
C LEU A 166 10.53 25.58 13.34
N GLU A 167 10.24 26.79 13.84
CA GLU A 167 11.21 27.56 14.65
C GLU A 167 11.69 26.78 15.87
N ARG A 168 10.80 26.04 16.54
CA ARG A 168 11.18 25.17 17.66
C ARG A 168 12.12 24.03 17.24
N GLU A 169 11.89 23.38 16.10
CA GLU A 169 12.79 22.34 15.61
C GLU A 169 14.12 22.92 15.12
N LEU A 170 14.11 24.11 14.50
CA LEU A 170 15.31 24.83 14.11
C LEU A 170 16.16 25.17 15.33
N ALA A 171 15.55 25.70 16.39
CA ALA A 171 16.24 25.99 17.64
C ALA A 171 16.87 24.73 18.27
N GLN A 172 16.17 23.60 18.26
CA GLN A 172 16.72 22.32 18.75
C GLN A 172 17.92 21.84 17.93
N VAL A 173 17.85 21.97 16.60
CA VAL A 173 18.96 21.60 15.71
C VAL A 173 20.15 22.52 15.96
N ASN A 174 19.93 23.84 15.98
CA ASN A 174 20.99 24.82 16.23
C ASN A 174 21.63 24.61 17.60
N PHE A 175 20.83 24.38 18.65
CA PHE A 175 21.34 24.05 19.98
C PHE A 175 22.23 22.80 19.95
N LYS A 176 21.76 21.72 19.29
CA LYS A 176 22.54 20.49 19.18
C LYS A 176 23.84 20.71 18.41
N VAL A 177 23.77 21.37 17.26
CA VAL A 177 24.95 21.70 16.44
C VAL A 177 25.96 22.50 17.25
N ASN A 178 25.52 23.58 17.92
CA ASN A 178 26.39 24.40 18.74
C ASN A 178 27.02 23.60 19.89
N SER A 179 26.23 22.77 20.59
CA SER A 179 26.76 21.93 21.67
C SER A 179 27.81 20.90 21.21
N GLU A 180 27.74 20.46 19.95
CA GLU A 180 28.73 19.56 19.35
C GLU A 180 29.97 20.31 18.86
N LEU A 181 29.79 21.54 18.37
CA LEU A 181 30.89 22.41 17.97
C LEU A 181 31.74 22.83 19.17
N GLU A 182 31.11 23.23 20.28
CA GLU A 182 31.80 23.64 21.52
C GLU A 182 32.69 22.53 22.12
N LYS A 183 32.32 21.25 21.92
CA LYS A 183 33.11 20.10 22.40
C LYS A 183 34.29 19.77 21.51
N LYS A 184 34.34 20.29 20.28
CA LYS A 184 35.37 19.96 19.29
C LYS A 184 36.46 21.02 19.28
N MET A 185 37.71 20.58 19.39
CA MET A 185 38.89 21.40 19.21
C MET A 185 39.38 21.28 17.75
N ASN A 186 40.14 22.26 17.27
CA ASN A 186 40.78 22.26 15.94
C ASN A 186 39.81 22.23 14.74
N LEU A 187 38.67 22.91 14.86
CA LEU A 187 37.75 23.11 13.73
C LEU A 187 38.33 24.15 12.76
N THR A 188 38.24 23.89 11.46
CA THR A 188 38.65 24.83 10.40
C THR A 188 37.46 25.12 9.49
N LEU A 189 37.23 26.39 9.17
CA LEU A 189 36.19 26.80 8.23
C LEU A 189 36.70 26.62 6.80
N GLY A 190 36.00 25.82 6.00
CA GLY A 190 36.27 25.71 4.57
C GLY A 190 35.61 26.86 3.80
N LEU A 191 36.36 27.51 2.91
CA LEU A 191 35.79 28.44 1.93
C LEU A 191 35.08 27.61 0.84
N LEU A 192 33.79 27.87 0.62
CA LEU A 192 33.05 27.35 -0.53
C LEU A 192 33.40 28.21 -1.74
N ASN A 193 34.18 27.64 -2.66
CA ASN A 193 34.44 28.22 -3.99
C ASN A 193 33.28 27.98 -4.94
#